data_AF-A0A0J7Y3H1-F1
#
_entry.id   AF-A0A0J7Y3H1-F1
#
_cell.length_a   1.000
_cell.length_b   1.000
_cell.length_c   1.000
_cell.angle_alpha   90.00
_cell.angle_beta   90.00
_cell.angle_gamma   90.00
#
_symmetry.space_group_name_H-M   'P 1'
#
loop_
_entity.id
_entity.type
_entity.pdbx_description
1 polymer ?
#
loop_
_entity_poly.entity_id
_entity_poly.type
_entity_poly.pdbx_seq_one_letter_code
_entity_poly.pdbx_strand_id
1 'polypeptide(L)'
;MEMVMTVPTKHTATRAGDPLSIFREQLEIAADRAQRGCGLSDALFVERINAEVTGMMEKLPDELRGAAAEIAYEFGYDDGEEEPYHEPGTCFLTGIAEHCCPCGRHP
;
A
#
# COMPACT_ATOMS: atom_id res chain seq x y z
N MET A 1 31.68 4.90 -30.71
CA MET A 1 30.24 5.28 -30.72
C MET A 1 29.48 4.06 -30.23
N GLU A 2 28.80 4.02 -29.08
CA GLU A 2 28.19 5.09 -28.30
C GLU A 2 28.14 4.79 -26.80
N MET A 3 28.42 5.86 -26.04
CA MET A 3 27.92 6.30 -24.73
C MET A 3 27.36 5.27 -23.74
N VAL A 4 28.22 4.92 -22.76
CA VAL A 4 27.80 4.48 -21.43
C VAL A 4 27.13 5.68 -20.75
N MET A 5 25.80 5.65 -20.62
CA MET A 5 25.05 6.63 -19.82
C MET A 5 25.20 6.26 -18.34
N THR A 6 26.32 6.65 -17.73
CA THR A 6 26.45 6.70 -16.28
C THR A 6 25.70 7.93 -15.77
N VAL A 7 24.44 7.73 -15.35
CA VAL A 7 23.71 8.77 -14.62
C VAL A 7 24.29 8.84 -13.20
N PRO A 8 24.86 9.98 -12.78
CA PRO A 8 25.43 10.08 -11.45
C PRO A 8 24.31 10.37 -10.44
N THR A 9 23.79 9.35 -9.78
CA THR A 9 22.93 9.47 -8.60
C THR A 9 23.74 9.92 -7.39
N LYS A 10 24.23 11.17 -7.42
CA LYS A 10 24.78 11.82 -6.23
C LYS A 10 23.62 12.36 -5.41
N HIS A 11 22.94 11.45 -4.73
CA HIS A 11 22.15 11.80 -3.55
C HIS A 11 23.15 12.10 -2.44
N THR A 12 23.47 13.39 -2.30
CA THR A 12 24.26 13.88 -1.17
C THR A 12 23.45 13.63 0.09
N ALA A 13 23.85 12.59 0.82
CA ALA A 13 23.38 12.26 2.15
C ALA A 13 23.49 13.49 3.05
N THR A 14 22.36 14.13 3.29
CA THR A 14 22.21 15.07 4.40
C THR A 14 22.13 14.23 5.67
N ARG A 15 22.57 14.75 6.82
CA ARG A 15 22.76 14.02 8.08
C ARG A 15 21.46 13.53 8.78
N ALA A 16 20.39 13.29 8.01
CA ALA A 16 19.13 12.66 8.36
C ALA A 16 18.97 11.41 7.49
N GLY A 17 18.27 10.37 7.96
CA GLY A 17 18.21 9.07 7.28
C GLY A 17 17.85 9.13 5.79
N ASP A 18 18.18 8.07 5.06
CA ASP A 18 17.73 7.87 3.67
C ASP A 18 16.20 8.13 3.57
N PRO A 19 15.70 8.81 2.49
CA PRO A 19 14.29 9.17 2.38
C PRO A 19 13.31 7.98 2.48
N LEU A 20 13.68 6.79 1.99
CA LEU A 20 12.85 5.59 2.10
C LEU A 20 12.88 5.01 3.51
N SER A 21 14.00 5.11 4.22
CA SER A 21 14.05 4.78 5.65
C SER A 21 13.14 5.70 6.47
N ILE A 22 13.16 7.01 6.22
CA ILE A 22 12.26 7.97 6.89
C ILE A 22 10.79 7.65 6.54
N PHE A 23 10.51 7.34 5.28
CA PHE A 23 9.17 6.95 4.85
C PHE A 23 8.68 5.69 5.57
N ARG A 24 9.53 4.68 5.73
CA ARG A 24 9.20 3.45 6.48
C ARG A 24 8.86 3.74 7.95
N GLU A 25 9.63 4.60 8.62
CA GLU A 25 9.32 5.03 9.99
C GLU A 25 7.97 5.76 10.08
N GLN A 26 7.63 6.56 9.06
CA GLN A 26 6.32 7.23 8.98
C GLN A 26 5.17 6.24 8.76
N LEU A 27 5.39 5.19 7.96
CA LEU A 27 4.41 4.13 7.73
C LEU A 27 4.09 3.35 9.00
N GLU A 28 5.09 3.01 9.83
CA GLU A 28 4.86 2.35 11.12
C GLU A 28 3.92 3.17 12.02
N ILE A 29 4.13 4.48 12.06
CA ILE A 29 3.30 5.41 12.83
C ILE A 29 1.90 5.53 12.21
N ALA A 30 1.80 5.58 10.87
CA ALA A 30 0.52 5.65 10.18
C ALA A 30 -0.32 4.38 10.39
N ALA A 31 0.30 3.19 10.31
CA ALA A 31 -0.35 1.91 10.56
C ALA A 31 -0.90 1.82 11.99
N ASP A 32 -0.11 2.23 13.00
CA ASP A 32 -0.59 2.27 14.38
C ASP A 32 -1.78 3.22 14.55
N ARG A 33 -1.75 4.40 13.90
CA ARG A 33 -2.89 5.34 13.92
C ARG A 33 -4.11 4.78 13.21
N ALA A 34 -3.92 4.17 12.04
CA ALA A 34 -4.99 3.56 11.26
C ALA A 34 -5.68 2.47 12.07
N GLN A 35 -4.92 1.62 12.78
CA GLN A 35 -5.43 0.53 13.61
C GLN A 35 -6.30 1.02 14.79
N ARG A 36 -6.00 2.19 15.35
CA ARG A 36 -6.69 2.71 16.54
C ARG A 36 -8.18 2.94 16.28
N GLY A 37 -9.02 2.24 17.02
CA GLY A 37 -10.47 2.37 16.92
C GLY A 37 -11.10 1.67 15.71
N CYS A 38 -10.35 0.83 14.98
CA CYS A 38 -10.92 0.03 13.88
C CYS A 38 -11.75 -1.16 14.35
N GLY A 39 -11.59 -1.63 15.59
CA GLY A 39 -12.44 -2.69 16.15
C GLY A 39 -12.44 -3.97 15.33
N LEU A 40 -11.29 -4.34 14.74
CA LEU A 40 -11.10 -5.48 13.81
C LEU A 40 -11.72 -5.31 12.40
N SER A 41 -12.22 -4.14 12.05
CA SER A 41 -12.65 -3.86 10.67
C SER A 41 -11.44 -3.63 9.78
N ASP A 42 -11.19 -4.59 8.88
CA ASP A 42 -10.14 -4.52 7.87
C ASP A 42 -10.39 -3.41 6.85
N ALA A 43 -11.62 -3.32 6.31
CA ALA A 43 -12.01 -2.26 5.38
C ALA A 43 -11.77 -0.84 5.94
N LEU A 44 -12.07 -0.62 7.23
CA LEU A 44 -11.85 0.67 7.87
C LEU A 44 -10.35 0.95 8.11
N PHE A 45 -9.56 -0.09 8.37
CA PHE A 45 -8.10 0.04 8.44
C PHE A 45 -7.53 0.44 7.08
N VAL A 46 -7.88 -0.28 6.00
CA VAL A 46 -7.44 -0.03 4.63
C VAL A 46 -7.78 1.39 4.18
N GLU A 47 -9.03 1.84 4.41
CA GLU A 47 -9.44 3.21 4.08
C GLU A 47 -8.54 4.27 4.75
N ARG A 48 -8.20 4.06 6.03
CA ARG A 48 -7.41 5.02 6.82
C ARG A 48 -5.94 5.01 6.45
N ILE A 49 -5.34 3.83 6.28
CA ILE A 49 -3.93 3.74 5.89
C ILE A 49 -3.75 4.31 4.47
N ASN A 50 -4.67 4.04 3.54
CA ASN A 50 -4.64 4.63 2.20
C ASN A 50 -4.70 6.16 2.23
N ALA A 51 -5.55 6.75 3.08
CA ALA A 51 -5.64 8.20 3.23
C ALA A 51 -4.33 8.82 3.75
N GLU A 52 -3.69 8.21 4.75
CA GLU A 52 -2.41 8.70 5.30
C GLU A 52 -1.27 8.54 4.29
N VAL A 53 -1.14 7.37 3.67
CA VAL A 53 -0.05 7.04 2.74
C VAL A 53 -0.12 7.88 1.47
N THR A 54 -1.32 8.12 0.92
CA THR A 54 -1.50 8.98 -0.27
C THR A 54 -0.87 10.37 -0.02
N GLY A 55 -1.13 10.98 1.13
CA GLY A 55 -0.55 12.28 1.49
C GLY A 55 0.96 12.25 1.79
N MET A 56 1.54 11.08 2.06
CA MET A 56 2.99 10.90 2.17
C MET A 56 3.63 10.75 0.78
N MET A 57 3.01 9.96 -0.10
CA MET A 57 3.44 9.74 -1.47
C MET A 57 3.52 11.02 -2.30
N GLU A 58 2.56 11.93 -2.11
CA GLU A 58 2.55 13.24 -2.76
C GLU A 58 3.80 14.09 -2.45
N LYS A 59 4.43 13.88 -1.28
CA LYS A 59 5.61 14.63 -0.83
C LYS A 59 6.93 13.99 -1.26
N LEU A 60 6.90 12.75 -1.73
CA LEU A 60 8.08 12.06 -2.23
C LEU A 60 8.39 12.49 -3.67
N PRO A 61 9.69 12.56 -4.03
CA PRO A 61 10.12 12.65 -5.42
C PRO A 61 9.56 11.49 -6.25
N ASP A 62 9.19 11.75 -7.51
CA ASP A 62 8.59 10.75 -8.41
C ASP A 62 9.49 9.52 -8.58
N GLU A 63 10.81 9.71 -8.64
CA GLU A 63 11.79 8.64 -8.73
C GLU A 63 11.80 7.67 -7.53
N LEU A 64 11.25 8.08 -6.38
CA LEU A 64 11.15 7.26 -5.18
C LEU A 64 9.76 6.65 -4.97
N ARG A 65 8.72 7.14 -5.66
CA ARG A 65 7.33 6.69 -5.44
C ARG A 65 7.12 5.21 -5.72
N GLY A 66 7.78 4.66 -6.74
CA GLY A 66 7.70 3.22 -7.03
C GLY A 66 8.26 2.36 -5.89
N ALA A 67 9.45 2.69 -5.38
CA ALA A 67 10.03 1.99 -4.25
C ALA A 67 9.24 2.21 -2.94
N ALA A 68 8.67 3.40 -2.76
CA ALA A 68 7.81 3.70 -1.64
C ALA A 68 6.48 2.92 -1.69
N ALA A 69 5.92 2.68 -2.88
CA ALA A 69 4.68 1.90 -3.04
C ALA A 69 4.87 0.46 -2.57
N GLU A 70 5.96 -0.18 -3.00
CA GLU A 70 6.34 -1.53 -2.55
C GLU A 70 6.49 -1.61 -1.03
N ILE A 71 7.14 -0.61 -0.41
CA ILE A 71 7.26 -0.56 1.05
C ILE A 71 5.88 -0.37 1.69
N ALA A 72 5.05 0.54 1.18
CA ALA A 72 3.73 0.82 1.73
C ALA A 72 2.78 -0.39 1.65
N TYR A 73 2.90 -1.20 0.60
CA TYR A 73 2.14 -2.44 0.44
C TYR A 73 2.36 -3.41 1.62
N GLU A 74 3.60 -3.49 2.14
CA GLU A 74 3.91 -4.27 3.36
C GLU A 74 3.11 -3.82 4.60
N PHE A 75 2.59 -2.59 4.60
CA PHE A 75 1.81 -1.99 5.69
C PHE A 75 0.30 -1.98 5.43
N GLY A 76 -0.16 -2.61 4.34
CA GLY A 76 -1.57 -2.69 3.99
C GLY A 76 -2.08 -1.48 3.18
N TYR A 77 -1.19 -0.71 2.58
CA TYR A 77 -1.57 0.24 1.54
C TYR A 77 -1.97 -0.49 0.26
N ASP A 78 -3.07 -0.07 -0.35
CA ASP A 78 -3.58 -0.56 -1.63
C ASP A 78 -3.87 0.66 -2.52
N ASP A 79 -3.18 0.75 -3.66
CA ASP A 79 -3.39 1.83 -4.64
C ASP A 79 -4.64 1.62 -5.50
N GLY A 80 -5.35 0.51 -5.31
CA GLY A 80 -6.56 0.14 -6.03
C GLY A 80 -6.31 -0.36 -7.45
N GLU A 81 -5.05 -0.55 -7.84
CA GLU A 81 -4.67 -1.12 -9.14
C GLU A 81 -4.66 -2.67 -9.08
N GLU A 82 -4.62 -3.26 -7.89
CA GLU A 82 -4.72 -4.71 -7.70
C GLU A 82 -6.19 -5.14 -7.64
N GLU A 83 -6.61 -6.10 -8.48
CA GLU A 83 -7.96 -6.64 -8.39
C GLU A 83 -8.12 -7.34 -7.02
N PRO A 84 -9.22 -7.10 -6.30
CA PRO A 84 -9.44 -7.74 -5.01
C PRO A 84 -9.38 -9.26 -5.18
N TYR A 85 -8.46 -9.90 -4.46
CA TYR A 85 -8.28 -11.35 -4.53
C TYR A 85 -9.59 -12.04 -4.14
N HIS A 86 -10.17 -12.76 -5.11
CA HIS A 86 -11.38 -13.52 -4.93
C HIS A 86 -11.03 -15.00 -4.77
N GLU A 87 -11.27 -15.55 -3.57
CA GLU A 87 -11.00 -16.96 -3.31
C GLU A 87 -11.95 -17.83 -4.15
N PRO A 88 -11.41 -18.75 -4.99
CA PRO A 88 -12.24 -19.65 -5.80
C PRO A 88 -13.23 -20.45 -4.93
N GLY A 89 -14.51 -20.47 -5.32
CA GLY A 89 -15.56 -21.15 -4.55
C GLY A 89 -16.17 -20.30 -3.42
N THR A 90 -15.87 -19.00 -3.38
CA THR A 90 -16.55 -18.01 -2.53
C THR A 90 -17.43 -17.06 -3.34
N CYS A 91 -18.43 -16.47 -2.71
CA CYS A 91 -19.28 -15.46 -3.33
C CYS A 91 -18.52 -14.14 -3.48
N PHE A 92 -18.46 -13.59 -4.68
CA PHE A 92 -17.81 -12.29 -4.95
C PHE A 92 -18.37 -11.13 -4.11
N LEU A 93 -19.66 -11.17 -3.78
CA LEU A 93 -20.30 -10.10 -3.01
C LEU A 93 -20.10 -10.21 -1.49
N THR A 94 -19.93 -11.42 -0.97
CA THR A 94 -20.02 -11.68 0.47
C THR A 94 -18.80 -12.41 1.04
N GLY A 95 -17.90 -12.92 0.20
CA GLY A 95 -16.70 -13.66 0.60
C GLY A 95 -16.93 -15.04 1.24
N ILE A 96 -18.18 -15.42 1.55
CA ILE A 96 -18.52 -16.75 2.07
C ILE A 96 -18.58 -17.79 0.95
N ALA A 97 -18.40 -19.07 1.29
CA ALA A 97 -18.48 -20.16 0.32
C ALA A 97 -19.79 -20.11 -0.49
N GLU A 98 -19.70 -20.33 -1.81
CA GLU A 98 -20.83 -20.19 -2.74
C GLU A 98 -22.05 -21.04 -2.33
N HIS A 99 -21.81 -22.27 -1.84
CA HIS A 99 -22.85 -23.18 -1.35
C HIS A 99 -23.53 -22.72 -0.04
N CYS A 100 -22.91 -21.76 0.66
CA CYS A 100 -23.46 -21.13 1.86
C CYS A 100 -24.07 -19.75 1.54
N CYS A 101 -23.87 -19.19 0.34
CA CYS A 101 -24.42 -17.89 0.01
C CYS A 101 -25.92 -17.95 -0.24
N PRO A 102 -26.74 -17.18 0.49
CA PRO A 102 -28.18 -17.10 0.24
C PRO A 102 -28.51 -16.34 -1.06
N CYS A 103 -27.51 -15.74 -1.71
CA CYS A 103 -27.68 -14.90 -2.89
C CYS A 103 -28.04 -15.68 -4.16
N GLY A 104 -27.71 -16.98 -4.24
CA GLY A 104 -28.04 -17.86 -5.37
C GLY A 104 -27.49 -17.42 -6.74
N ARG A 105 -26.48 -16.53 -6.74
CA ARG A 105 -25.88 -15.93 -7.94
C ARG A 105 -24.45 -16.43 -8.12
N HIS A 106 -24.30 -17.75 -8.20
CA HIS A 106 -23.05 -18.43 -8.51
C HIS A 106 -23.26 -19.29 -9.76
N PRO A 107 -22.28 -19.35 -10.68
CA PRO A 107 -22.35 -20.16 -11.89
C PRO A 107 -22.36 -21.68 -11.60
#